data_AF-A0A818GIZ8-F1
#
_entry.id   AF-A0A818GIZ8-F1
#
_cell.length_a   1.000
_cell.length_b   1.000
_cell.length_c   1.000
_cell.angle_alpha   90.00
_cell.angle_beta   90.00
_cell.angle_gamma   90.00
#
_symmetry.space_group_name_H-M   'P 1'
#
loop_
_entity.id
_entity.type
_entity.pdbx_description
1 polymer ?
#
loop_
_entity_poly.entity_id
_entity_poly.type
_entity_poly.pdbx_seq_one_letter_code
_entity_poly.pdbx_strand_id
1 'polypeptide(L)'
;MNINQRYHEIDKRYRDIEYTNNELKQLNTQLEKDLLSVGGVSELFRRGPEGQTSDSSVNETGIIKDVLNQSSAPSTSFNDSLTNTSTRDSPSDEALTAIVISQRERFRIRNIELENDNVSLKQQIGIFQNEMDKLRSDNIKLYEKIKFIQSYPTTRAADESIDRYSRGYDASLDPFTNFTKQEKQKKYESLKLHEKFALNFGRFILSSHKSRTFFVIYFILVHILIFLSLYKMVHTGSSVRDMSQICFDKFREHMAGVHGDKDFHLEHAHAGAGAGVGLAPAPHIHR
;
A
#
# COMPACT_ATOMS: atom_id res chain seq x y z
N MET A 1 -84.81 46.94 18.89
CA MET A 1 -84.20 46.02 17.90
C MET A 1 -85.29 45.05 17.46
N ASN A 2 -85.64 45.06 16.18
CA ASN A 2 -86.84 44.40 15.65
C ASN A 2 -86.65 42.87 15.73
N ILE A 3 -87.64 42.11 16.21
CA ILE A 3 -87.55 40.64 16.40
C ILE A 3 -87.09 39.93 15.12
N ASN A 4 -87.55 40.41 13.97
CA ASN A 4 -87.14 39.93 12.66
C ASN A 4 -85.63 40.08 12.40
N GLN A 5 -85.01 41.14 12.89
CA GLN A 5 -83.57 41.38 12.73
C GLN A 5 -82.74 40.37 13.54
N ARG A 6 -83.18 40.02 14.75
CA ARG A 6 -82.52 39.02 15.60
C ARG A 6 -82.69 37.60 15.04
N TYR A 7 -83.84 37.31 14.44
CA TYR A 7 -84.07 36.05 13.73
C TYR A 7 -83.10 35.89 12.54
N HIS A 8 -82.93 36.93 11.73
CA HIS A 8 -81.96 36.92 10.64
C HIS A 8 -80.51 36.79 11.13
N GLU A 9 -80.15 37.42 12.25
CA GLU A 9 -78.81 37.27 12.81
C GLU A 9 -78.53 35.85 13.32
N ILE A 10 -79.52 35.21 13.94
CA ILE A 10 -79.43 33.82 14.41
C ILE A 10 -79.33 32.86 13.21
N ASP A 11 -80.15 33.04 12.18
CA ASP A 11 -80.08 32.23 10.94
C ASP A 11 -78.71 32.36 10.27
N LYS A 12 -78.17 33.59 10.21
CA LYS A 12 -76.82 33.83 9.68
C LYS A 12 -75.75 33.08 10.49
N ARG A 13 -75.77 33.20 11.82
CA ARG A 13 -74.81 32.48 12.68
C ARG A 13 -74.96 30.97 12.57
N TYR A 14 -76.17 30.45 12.42
CA TYR A 14 -76.42 29.03 12.23
C TYR A 14 -75.78 28.54 10.92
N ARG A 15 -75.96 29.28 9.82
CA ARG A 15 -75.30 28.98 8.54
C ARG A 15 -73.78 29.04 8.61
N ASP A 16 -73.23 30.02 9.34
CA ASP A 16 -71.77 30.14 9.53
C ASP A 16 -71.23 28.93 10.33
N ILE A 17 -71.96 28.46 11.35
CA ILE A 17 -71.60 27.27 12.13
C ILE A 17 -71.73 25.99 11.29
N GLU A 18 -72.76 25.87 10.46
CA GLU A 18 -72.89 24.72 9.54
C GLU A 18 -71.77 24.71 8.49
N TYR A 19 -71.40 25.87 7.96
CA TYR A 19 -70.29 26.01 7.01
C TYR A 19 -68.98 25.53 7.64
N THR A 20 -68.63 26.03 8.82
CA THR A 20 -67.40 25.64 9.53
C THR A 20 -67.41 24.16 9.95
N ASN A 21 -68.56 23.61 10.33
CA ASN A 21 -68.68 22.16 10.59
C ASN A 21 -68.44 21.32 9.35
N ASN A 22 -68.95 21.75 8.19
CA ASN A 22 -68.74 21.03 6.94
C ASN A 22 -67.28 21.12 6.47
N GLU A 23 -66.64 22.27 6.63
CA GLU A 23 -65.21 22.44 6.35
C GLU A 23 -64.35 21.55 7.25
N LEU A 24 -64.64 21.50 8.55
CA LEU A 24 -63.96 20.59 9.50
C LEU A 24 -64.13 19.13 9.11
N LYS A 25 -65.33 18.70 8.70
CA LYS A 25 -65.59 17.33 8.24
C LYS A 25 -64.81 17.00 6.97
N GLN A 26 -64.77 17.93 6.01
CA GLN A 26 -64.00 17.75 4.78
C GLN A 26 -62.51 17.65 5.06
N LEU A 27 -61.99 18.52 5.93
CA LEU A 27 -60.58 18.49 6.32
C LEU A 27 -60.22 17.20 7.06
N ASN A 28 -61.09 16.72 7.95
CA ASN A 28 -60.89 15.45 8.65
C ASN A 28 -60.91 14.25 7.67
N THR A 29 -61.82 14.27 6.69
CA THR A 29 -61.87 13.25 5.63
C THR A 29 -60.61 13.27 4.76
N GLN A 30 -60.06 14.47 4.50
CA GLN A 30 -58.80 14.64 3.77
C GLN A 30 -57.62 14.10 4.59
N LEU A 31 -57.56 14.41 5.89
CA LEU A 31 -56.56 13.88 6.82
C LEU A 31 -56.61 12.36 6.92
N GLU A 32 -57.81 11.76 6.99
CA GLU A 32 -57.98 10.30 6.96
C GLU A 32 -57.45 9.69 5.66
N LYS A 33 -57.74 10.30 4.52
CA LYS A 33 -57.22 9.87 3.22
C LYS A 33 -55.69 9.96 3.14
N ASP A 34 -55.12 11.05 3.67
CA ASP A 34 -53.68 11.27 3.67
C ASP A 34 -52.97 10.28 4.62
N LEU A 35 -53.53 10.02 5.80
CA LEU A 35 -53.06 8.98 6.71
C LEU A 35 -53.15 7.58 6.09
N LEU A 36 -54.22 7.26 5.36
CA LEU A 36 -54.33 6.01 4.61
C LEU A 36 -53.27 5.90 3.51
N SER A 37 -52.93 7.00 2.83
CA SER A 37 -51.86 6.99 1.83
C SER A 37 -50.48 6.76 2.45
N VAL A 38 -50.20 7.35 3.62
CA VAL A 38 -48.95 7.14 4.37
C VAL A 38 -48.90 5.73 4.99
N GLY A 39 -50.04 5.22 5.45
CA GLY A 39 -50.20 3.83 5.88
C GLY A 39 -49.97 2.86 4.72
N GLY A 40 -50.50 3.15 3.54
CA GLY A 40 -50.27 2.38 2.31
C GLY A 40 -48.80 2.35 1.87
N VAL A 41 -48.08 3.47 1.99
CA VAL A 41 -46.62 3.52 1.76
C VAL A 41 -45.86 2.70 2.80
N SER A 42 -46.30 2.71 4.06
CA SER A 42 -45.72 1.88 5.13
C SER A 42 -45.96 0.38 4.90
N GLU A 43 -47.11 0.01 4.33
CA GLU A 43 -47.46 -1.39 4.04
C GLU A 43 -46.76 -1.91 2.78
N LEU A 44 -46.49 -1.05 1.79
CA LEU A 44 -45.61 -1.31 0.65
C LEU A 44 -44.15 -1.56 1.08
N PHE A 45 -43.66 -0.85 2.10
CA PHE A 45 -42.31 -1.06 2.65
C PHE A 45 -42.21 -2.28 3.59
N ARG A 46 -43.36 -2.76 4.10
CA ARG A 46 -43.43 -4.00 4.90
C ARG A 46 -43.57 -5.27 4.04
N ARG A 47 -43.93 -5.15 2.76
CA ARG A 47 -44.20 -6.28 1.86
C ARG A 47 -43.23 -6.33 0.66
N GLY A 48 -41.95 -6.58 0.95
CA GLY A 48 -41.00 -7.19 0.00
C GLY A 48 -39.52 -6.88 0.29
N PRO A 49 -38.58 -7.80 -0.02
CA PRO A 49 -38.55 -9.24 0.21
C PRO A 49 -37.31 -9.62 1.05
N GLU A 50 -37.48 -9.96 2.33
CA GLU A 50 -36.42 -10.56 3.16
C GLU A 50 -36.76 -12.06 3.27
N GLY A 51 -36.03 -13.02 2.70
CA GLY A 51 -34.58 -13.06 2.55
C GLY A 51 -34.00 -13.81 3.75
N GLN A 52 -33.94 -15.13 3.65
CA GLN A 52 -33.24 -15.99 4.60
C GLN A 52 -31.80 -15.50 4.79
N THR A 53 -31.37 -15.33 6.03
CA THR A 53 -29.94 -15.39 6.37
C THR A 53 -29.74 -16.40 7.49
N SER A 54 -29.22 -17.56 7.09
CA SER A 54 -28.60 -18.55 7.95
C SER A 54 -27.11 -18.22 8.13
N ASP A 55 -26.68 -18.28 9.39
CA ASP A 55 -25.34 -18.61 9.91
C ASP A 55 -24.08 -17.91 9.33
N SER A 56 -23.40 -17.18 10.23
CA SER A 56 -21.97 -17.34 10.59
C SER A 56 -21.56 -16.18 11.53
N SER A 57 -21.63 -16.35 12.85
CA SER A 57 -20.50 -16.70 13.73
C SER A 57 -19.64 -15.52 14.20
N VAL A 58 -19.53 -15.41 15.54
CA VAL A 58 -18.35 -15.00 16.32
C VAL A 58 -18.27 -13.51 16.75
N ASN A 59 -18.65 -13.29 18.03
CA ASN A 59 -18.08 -12.31 19.00
C ASN A 59 -18.83 -11.02 19.39
N GLU A 60 -20.13 -11.07 19.69
CA GLU A 60 -20.79 -9.90 20.33
C GLU A 60 -21.78 -10.21 21.47
N THR A 61 -21.68 -11.40 22.07
CA THR A 61 -22.54 -11.79 23.20
C THR A 61 -21.81 -11.93 24.54
N GLY A 62 -20.52 -11.58 24.60
CA GLY A 62 -19.71 -11.61 25.82
C GLY A 62 -19.83 -10.35 26.68
N ILE A 63 -20.01 -9.18 26.07
CA ILE A 63 -19.94 -7.88 26.77
C ILE A 63 -21.23 -7.58 27.55
N ILE A 64 -22.37 -8.07 27.09
CA ILE A 64 -23.68 -7.76 27.69
C ILE A 64 -23.95 -8.62 28.94
N LYS A 65 -23.36 -9.80 29.05
CA LYS A 65 -23.56 -10.70 30.21
C LYS A 65 -22.73 -10.33 31.43
N ASP A 66 -21.58 -9.69 31.25
CA ASP A 66 -20.73 -9.27 32.39
C ASP A 66 -21.20 -7.98 33.06
N VAL A 67 -21.92 -7.11 32.35
CA VAL A 67 -22.50 -5.87 32.92
C VAL A 67 -23.76 -6.16 33.74
N LEU A 68 -24.47 -7.25 33.45
CA LEU A 68 -25.71 -7.62 34.17
C LEU A 68 -25.46 -8.34 35.51
N ASN A 69 -24.26 -8.86 35.75
CA ASN A 69 -23.92 -9.64 36.96
C ASN A 69 -23.25 -8.83 38.08
N GLN A 70 -22.97 -7.54 37.91
CA GLN A 70 -22.38 -6.69 38.96
C GLN A 70 -23.40 -5.92 39.82
N SER A 71 -24.70 -6.10 39.58
CA SER A 71 -25.77 -5.42 40.33
C SER A 71 -26.73 -6.41 41.03
N SER A 72 -26.17 -7.41 41.72
CA SER A 72 -26.95 -8.36 42.53
C SER A 72 -26.90 -8.03 44.03
N ALA A 73 -27.99 -7.49 44.57
CA ALA A 73 -28.48 -7.69 45.95
C ALA A 73 -29.99 -7.35 45.99
N PRO A 74 -30.80 -7.98 46.84
CA PRO A 74 -31.58 -9.16 46.46
C PRO A 74 -33.09 -8.88 46.41
N SER A 75 -33.74 -9.35 45.34
CA SER A 75 -35.18 -9.54 45.31
C SER A 75 -35.55 -10.80 46.10
N THR A 76 -36.34 -10.66 47.16
CA THR A 76 -37.09 -11.78 47.75
C THR A 76 -38.58 -11.44 47.66
N SER A 77 -39.28 -12.27 46.87
CA SER A 77 -40.71 -12.56 46.86
C SER A 77 -41.70 -11.40 46.99
N PHE A 78 -42.36 -11.07 45.88
CA PHE A 78 -43.80 -10.80 45.95
C PHE A 78 -44.55 -11.70 44.98
N ASN A 79 -45.49 -12.38 45.60
CA ASN A 79 -46.23 -13.50 45.09
C ASN A 79 -47.46 -12.93 44.39
N ASP A 80 -47.75 -13.53 43.25
CA ASP A 80 -49.08 -13.76 42.70
C ASP A 80 -50.21 -13.58 43.73
N SER A 81 -51.03 -12.56 43.51
CA SER A 81 -52.40 -12.52 43.99
C SER A 81 -53.20 -11.61 43.07
N LEU A 82 -54.00 -12.24 42.21
CA LEU A 82 -55.33 -11.75 41.84
C LEU A 82 -55.92 -10.92 43.00
N THR A 83 -56.30 -9.69 42.75
CA THR A 83 -57.56 -9.08 43.22
C THR A 83 -57.66 -7.62 42.73
N ASN A 84 -58.89 -7.26 42.39
CA ASN A 84 -59.38 -5.92 42.10
C ASN A 84 -58.99 -5.27 40.77
N THR A 85 -59.82 -5.57 39.78
CA THR A 85 -60.74 -4.56 39.23
C THR A 85 -60.92 -3.36 40.17
N SER A 86 -60.21 -2.29 39.88
CA SER A 86 -60.62 -0.94 40.20
C SER A 86 -60.16 -0.08 39.03
N THR A 87 -61.03 -0.03 38.03
CA THR A 87 -61.18 1.04 37.07
C THR A 87 -61.16 2.38 37.80
N ARG A 88 -59.97 2.94 37.98
CA ARG A 88 -59.78 4.38 38.02
C ARG A 88 -59.21 4.73 36.66
N ASP A 89 -60.10 5.00 35.72
CA ASP A 89 -59.78 5.76 34.52
C ASP A 89 -59.35 7.16 34.98
N SER A 90 -58.09 7.26 35.40
CA SER A 90 -57.45 8.54 35.68
C SER A 90 -56.99 9.09 34.34
N PRO A 91 -57.60 10.17 33.82
CA PRO A 91 -57.24 10.75 32.53
C PRO A 91 -55.77 11.18 32.46
N SER A 92 -55.05 11.22 33.58
CA SER A 92 -53.61 11.46 33.67
C SER A 92 -52.75 10.35 33.06
N ASP A 93 -53.15 9.09 33.17
CA ASP A 93 -52.34 7.95 32.72
C ASP A 93 -52.49 7.75 31.20
N GLU A 94 -53.71 7.96 30.70
CA GLU A 94 -54.01 8.11 29.27
C GLU A 94 -53.24 9.32 28.68
N ALA A 95 -53.22 10.46 29.38
CA ALA A 95 -52.48 11.64 28.95
C ALA A 95 -50.97 11.41 28.95
N LEU A 96 -50.42 10.71 29.95
CA LEU A 96 -48.99 10.42 30.03
C LEU A 96 -48.54 9.47 28.92
N THR A 97 -49.33 8.43 28.63
CA THR A 97 -49.06 7.53 27.51
C THR A 97 -49.18 8.23 26.16
N ALA A 98 -50.18 9.11 25.98
CA ALA A 98 -50.29 9.96 24.79
C ALA A 98 -49.08 10.89 24.60
N ILE A 99 -48.57 11.48 25.69
CA ILE A 99 -47.35 12.31 25.65
C ILE A 99 -46.15 11.47 25.23
N VAL A 100 -45.96 10.27 25.80
CA VAL A 100 -44.84 9.38 25.45
C VAL A 100 -44.93 8.92 23.99
N ILE A 101 -46.13 8.62 23.50
CA ILE A 101 -46.35 8.29 22.07
C ILE A 101 -45.94 9.47 21.19
N SER A 102 -46.35 10.69 21.53
CA SER A 102 -45.98 11.90 20.76
C SER A 102 -44.48 12.16 20.77
N GLN A 103 -43.80 11.90 21.90
CA GLN A 103 -42.35 12.04 22.00
C GLN A 103 -41.65 10.99 21.15
N ARG A 104 -42.08 9.72 21.26
CA ARG A 104 -41.57 8.63 20.42
C ARG A 104 -41.74 8.93 18.93
N GLU A 105 -42.87 9.51 18.55
CA GLU A 105 -43.12 9.88 17.15
C GLU A 105 -42.19 11.01 16.69
N ARG A 106 -41.98 12.05 17.50
CA ARG A 106 -41.01 13.11 17.19
C ARG A 106 -39.59 12.58 17.06
N PHE A 107 -39.19 11.67 17.94
CA PHE A 107 -37.86 11.03 17.86
C PHE A 107 -37.74 10.15 16.63
N ARG A 108 -38.79 9.40 16.28
CA ARG A 108 -38.85 8.59 15.06
C ARG A 108 -38.70 9.46 13.82
N ILE A 109 -39.45 10.56 13.72
CA ILE A 109 -39.38 11.51 12.60
C ILE A 109 -37.97 12.11 12.48
N ARG A 110 -37.41 12.60 13.60
CA ARG A 110 -36.04 13.14 13.60
C ARG A 110 -35.00 12.08 13.22
N ASN A 111 -35.18 10.84 13.64
CA ASN A 111 -34.26 9.76 13.29
C ASN A 111 -34.30 9.49 11.78
N ILE A 112 -35.50 9.40 11.19
CA ILE A 112 -35.68 9.24 9.74
C ILE A 112 -35.08 10.43 8.96
N GLU A 113 -35.27 11.66 9.44
CA GLU A 113 -34.66 12.86 8.84
C GLU A 113 -33.14 12.77 8.87
N LEU A 114 -32.55 12.42 10.01
CA LEU A 114 -31.10 12.24 10.15
C LEU A 114 -30.57 11.10 9.27
N GLU A 115 -31.30 9.99 9.14
CA GLU A 115 -30.94 8.90 8.24
C GLU A 115 -30.95 9.35 6.79
N ASN A 116 -31.97 10.11 6.37
CA ASN A 116 -32.07 10.66 5.02
C ASN A 116 -30.93 11.65 4.72
N ASP A 117 -30.62 12.54 5.67
CA ASP A 117 -29.49 13.46 5.55
C ASP A 117 -28.16 12.71 5.47
N ASN A 118 -27.99 11.64 6.26
CA ASN A 118 -26.79 10.80 6.22
C ASN A 118 -26.62 10.12 4.85
N VAL A 119 -27.70 9.61 4.26
CA VAL A 119 -27.71 9.02 2.92
C VAL A 119 -27.38 10.09 1.86
N SER A 120 -28.00 11.27 1.95
CA SER A 120 -27.74 12.40 1.05
C SER A 120 -26.27 12.86 1.09
N LEU A 121 -25.70 13.00 2.29
CA LEU A 121 -24.29 13.36 2.48
C LEU A 121 -23.35 12.29 1.90
N LYS A 122 -23.65 11.01 2.12
CA LYS A 122 -22.88 9.90 1.53
C LYS A 122 -22.94 9.93 0.01
N GLN A 123 -24.10 10.23 -0.59
CA GLN A 123 -24.22 10.39 -2.04
C GLN A 123 -23.39 11.57 -2.55
N GLN A 124 -23.43 12.73 -1.86
CA GLN A 124 -22.62 13.89 -2.23
C GLN A 124 -21.12 13.59 -2.16
N ILE A 125 -20.67 12.87 -1.14
CA ILE A 125 -19.27 12.40 -1.03
C ILE A 125 -18.90 11.54 -2.25
N GLY A 126 -19.76 10.61 -2.66
CA GLY A 126 -19.53 9.78 -3.84
C GLY A 126 -19.43 10.60 -5.14
N ILE A 127 -20.28 11.63 -5.30
CA ILE A 127 -20.22 12.54 -6.46
C ILE A 127 -18.91 13.32 -6.46
N PHE A 128 -18.52 13.91 -5.33
CA PHE A 128 -17.27 14.66 -5.23
C PHE A 128 -16.04 13.78 -5.46
N GLN A 129 -16.04 12.53 -5.00
CA GLN A 129 -14.97 11.58 -5.28
C GLN A 129 -14.84 11.32 -6.79
N ASN A 130 -15.96 11.05 -7.47
CA ASN A 130 -15.97 10.85 -8.92
C ASN A 130 -15.48 12.10 -9.67
N GLU A 131 -15.87 13.30 -9.22
CA GLU A 131 -15.39 14.56 -9.79
C GLU A 131 -13.90 14.76 -9.56
N MET A 132 -13.38 14.45 -8.36
CA MET A 132 -11.95 14.49 -8.06
C MET A 132 -11.17 13.54 -8.96
N ASP A 133 -11.64 12.32 -9.16
CA ASP A 133 -10.98 11.33 -10.03
C ASP A 133 -11.01 11.76 -11.49
N LYS A 134 -12.13 12.32 -11.95
CA LYS A 134 -12.26 12.90 -13.29
C LYS A 134 -11.28 14.06 -13.49
N LEU A 135 -11.23 15.01 -12.56
CA LEU A 135 -10.31 16.14 -12.59
C LEU A 135 -8.84 15.70 -12.53
N ARG A 136 -8.52 14.67 -11.75
CA ARG A 136 -7.16 14.10 -11.71
C ARG A 136 -6.77 13.49 -13.05
N SER A 137 -7.63 12.66 -13.64
CA SER A 137 -7.42 12.10 -14.99
C SER A 137 -7.24 13.21 -16.03
N ASP A 138 -8.10 14.24 -16.01
CA ASP A 138 -8.07 15.32 -16.99
C ASP A 138 -6.83 16.21 -16.82
N ASN A 139 -6.40 16.48 -15.57
CA ASN A 139 -5.15 17.19 -15.29
C ASN A 139 -3.92 16.42 -15.79
N ILE A 140 -3.88 15.10 -15.59
CA ILE A 140 -2.78 14.25 -16.09
C ILE A 140 -2.69 14.35 -17.61
N LYS A 141 -3.83 14.19 -18.32
CA LYS A 141 -3.89 14.31 -19.78
C LYS A 141 -3.47 15.70 -20.28
N LEU A 142 -3.86 16.76 -19.58
CA LEU A 142 -3.48 18.12 -19.95
C LEU A 142 -1.99 18.36 -19.73
N TYR A 143 -1.43 17.86 -18.61
CA TYR A 143 0.00 17.92 -18.33
C TYR A 143 0.81 17.15 -19.37
N GLU A 144 0.34 15.96 -19.79
CA GLU A 144 0.93 15.19 -20.89
C GLU A 144 0.94 15.99 -22.19
N LYS A 145 -0.18 16.64 -22.55
CA LYS A 145 -0.26 17.49 -23.76
C LYS A 145 0.66 18.70 -23.70
N ILE A 146 0.71 19.41 -22.57
CA ILE A 146 1.58 20.58 -22.38
C ILE A 146 3.04 20.15 -22.47
N LYS A 147 3.41 19.08 -21.76
CA LYS A 147 4.77 18.54 -21.79
C LYS A 147 5.13 18.04 -23.18
N PHE A 148 4.21 17.38 -23.89
CA PHE A 148 4.41 16.94 -25.28
C PHE A 148 4.74 18.12 -26.19
N ILE A 149 3.92 19.18 -26.17
CA ILE A 149 4.12 20.40 -26.99
C ILE A 149 5.43 21.11 -26.59
N GLN A 150 5.72 21.23 -25.30
CA GLN A 150 6.93 21.86 -24.80
C GLN A 150 8.20 21.05 -25.11
N SER A 151 8.08 19.72 -25.17
CA SER A 151 9.19 18.81 -25.45
C SER A 151 9.43 18.56 -26.93
N TYR A 152 8.67 19.19 -27.83
CA TYR A 152 8.76 18.96 -29.27
C TYR A 152 9.64 20.01 -29.97
N PRO A 153 10.91 19.70 -30.30
CA PRO A 153 11.56 20.36 -31.42
C PRO A 153 11.03 19.71 -32.70
N THR A 154 10.44 20.51 -33.58
CA THR A 154 9.86 20.09 -34.86
C THR A 154 10.80 19.17 -35.67
N THR A 155 10.34 17.97 -36.07
CA THR A 155 10.63 17.21 -37.33
C THR A 155 10.42 15.68 -37.20
N ARG A 156 10.36 14.99 -38.36
CA ARG A 156 9.74 13.68 -38.71
C ARG A 156 10.22 12.40 -37.99
N ALA A 157 10.86 12.46 -36.83
CA ALA A 157 11.20 11.29 -35.98
C ALA A 157 10.04 10.86 -35.04
N ALA A 158 8.83 11.38 -35.31
CA ALA A 158 7.66 11.28 -34.44
C ALA A 158 7.15 9.84 -34.29
N ASP A 159 7.16 9.07 -35.38
CA ASP A 159 6.48 7.78 -35.47
C ASP A 159 7.11 6.71 -34.56
N GLU A 160 8.45 6.63 -34.56
CA GLU A 160 9.22 5.70 -33.73
C GLU A 160 9.21 6.09 -32.23
N SER A 161 8.96 7.37 -31.94
CA SER A 161 8.76 7.84 -30.57
C SER A 161 7.37 7.48 -30.05
N ILE A 162 6.34 7.58 -30.89
CA ILE A 162 4.94 7.22 -30.57
C ILE A 162 4.84 5.75 -30.16
N ASP A 163 5.48 4.83 -30.88
CA ASP A 163 5.53 3.41 -30.52
C ASP A 163 6.21 3.15 -29.17
N ARG A 164 7.26 3.93 -28.86
CA ARG A 164 7.97 3.82 -27.57
C ARG A 164 7.14 4.36 -26.41
N TYR A 165 6.34 5.40 -26.65
CA TYR A 165 5.40 5.97 -25.69
C TYR A 165 4.17 5.08 -25.48
N SER A 166 3.61 4.47 -26.55
CA SER A 166 2.52 3.49 -26.45
C SER A 166 2.93 2.29 -25.61
N ARG A 167 4.13 1.74 -25.86
CA ARG A 167 4.67 0.63 -25.05
C ARG A 167 4.90 1.00 -23.58
N GLY A 168 5.25 2.26 -23.30
CA GLY A 168 5.39 2.75 -21.92
C GLY A 168 4.05 2.87 -21.20
N TYR A 169 3.02 3.29 -21.93
CA TYR A 169 1.64 3.40 -21.45
C TYR A 169 1.00 2.02 -21.22
N ASP A 170 1.10 1.10 -22.19
CA ASP A 170 0.61 -0.27 -22.08
C ASP A 170 1.29 -1.04 -20.94
N ALA A 171 2.59 -0.83 -20.75
CA ALA A 171 3.32 -1.41 -19.62
C ALA A 171 2.89 -0.83 -18.25
N SER A 172 2.28 0.36 -18.22
CA SER A 172 1.75 0.98 -16.99
C SER A 172 0.31 0.59 -16.68
N LEU A 173 -0.44 0.16 -17.71
CA LEU A 173 -1.82 -0.30 -17.61
C LEU A 173 -1.93 -1.75 -17.11
N ASP A 174 -0.93 -2.59 -17.38
CA ASP A 174 -0.96 -3.99 -16.96
C ASP A 174 -0.63 -4.16 -15.45
N PRO A 175 -1.60 -4.58 -14.61
CA PRO A 175 -1.40 -4.70 -13.17
C PRO A 175 -0.30 -5.70 -12.77
N PHE A 176 0.10 -6.62 -13.65
CA PHE A 176 1.13 -7.63 -13.37
C PHE A 176 2.55 -7.15 -13.66
N THR A 177 2.75 -6.07 -14.41
CA THR A 177 4.10 -5.56 -14.70
C THR A 177 4.76 -5.00 -13.45
N ASN A 178 3.98 -4.32 -12.61
CA ASN A 178 4.44 -3.75 -11.34
C ASN A 178 4.74 -4.86 -10.32
N PHE A 179 3.91 -5.91 -10.28
CA PHE A 179 4.18 -7.09 -9.44
C PHE A 179 5.45 -7.82 -9.88
N THR A 180 5.61 -8.06 -11.19
CA THR A 180 6.79 -8.72 -11.74
C THR A 180 8.06 -7.89 -11.53
N LYS A 181 7.97 -6.55 -11.64
CA LYS A 181 9.07 -5.63 -11.31
C LYS A 181 9.43 -5.70 -9.82
N GLN A 182 8.45 -5.69 -8.93
CA GLN A 182 8.68 -5.80 -7.48
C GLN A 182 9.24 -7.15 -7.07
N GLU A 183 8.80 -8.26 -7.69
CA GLU A 183 9.33 -9.59 -7.41
C GLU A 183 10.79 -9.71 -7.88
N LYS A 184 11.11 -9.18 -9.06
CA LYS A 184 12.50 -9.07 -9.54
C LYS A 184 13.32 -8.19 -8.59
N GLN A 185 12.79 -7.06 -8.13
CA GLN A 185 13.45 -6.16 -7.18
C GLN A 185 13.76 -6.89 -5.86
N LYS A 186 12.79 -7.61 -5.28
CA LYS A 186 13.00 -8.40 -4.05
C LYS A 186 14.03 -9.51 -4.24
N LYS A 187 14.05 -10.15 -5.42
CA LYS A 187 15.08 -11.13 -5.78
C LYS A 187 16.45 -10.47 -5.89
N TYR A 188 16.55 -9.31 -6.56
CA TYR A 188 17.75 -8.47 -6.58
C TYR A 188 18.17 -7.99 -5.19
N GLU A 189 17.23 -7.72 -4.29
CA GLU A 189 17.51 -7.33 -2.91
C GLU A 189 18.01 -8.50 -2.06
N SER A 190 17.50 -9.70 -2.31
CA SER A 190 17.96 -10.96 -1.67
C SER A 190 19.33 -11.44 -2.16
N LEU A 191 19.85 -10.88 -3.26
CA LEU A 191 21.17 -11.20 -3.79
C LEU A 191 22.28 -10.50 -2.97
N LYS A 192 23.38 -11.21 -2.75
CA LYS A 192 24.48 -10.85 -1.85
C LYS A 192 25.06 -9.47 -2.20
N LEU A 193 25.37 -8.67 -1.18
CA LEU A 193 25.87 -7.28 -1.32
C LEU A 193 27.09 -7.14 -2.24
N HIS A 194 27.96 -8.16 -2.31
CA HIS A 194 29.13 -8.15 -3.21
C HIS A 194 28.75 -8.32 -4.69
N GLU A 195 27.69 -9.07 -5.01
CA GLU A 195 27.20 -9.23 -6.39
C GLU A 195 26.60 -7.91 -6.89
N LYS A 196 25.94 -7.15 -6.00
CA LYS A 196 25.42 -5.80 -6.32
C LYS A 196 26.54 -4.82 -6.62
N PHE A 197 27.61 -4.84 -5.83
CA PHE A 197 28.75 -3.96 -6.07
C PHE A 197 29.47 -4.33 -7.38
N ALA A 198 29.66 -5.62 -7.67
CA ALA A 198 30.24 -6.08 -8.92
C ALA A 198 29.38 -5.71 -10.14
N LEU A 199 28.05 -5.85 -10.05
CA LEU A 199 27.12 -5.46 -11.12
C LEU A 199 27.07 -3.95 -11.34
N ASN A 200 27.09 -3.16 -10.26
CA ASN A 200 27.15 -1.70 -10.35
C ASN A 200 28.51 -1.23 -10.86
N PHE A 201 29.61 -1.87 -10.47
CA PHE A 201 30.95 -1.58 -10.97
C PHE A 201 31.07 -1.92 -12.47
N GLY A 202 30.55 -3.08 -12.89
CA GLY A 202 30.49 -3.48 -14.29
C GLY A 202 29.60 -2.55 -15.13
N ARG A 203 28.43 -2.18 -14.62
CA ARG A 203 27.58 -1.18 -15.28
C ARG A 203 28.21 0.19 -15.31
N PHE A 204 28.90 0.63 -14.27
CA PHE A 204 29.57 1.93 -14.22
C PHE A 204 30.70 2.03 -15.26
N ILE A 205 31.47 0.94 -15.44
CA ILE A 205 32.47 0.81 -16.50
C ILE A 205 31.79 0.86 -17.88
N LEU A 206 30.68 0.14 -18.04
CA LEU A 206 30.03 0.00 -19.35
C LEU A 206 29.07 1.16 -19.69
N SER A 207 28.58 1.93 -18.72
CA SER A 207 27.50 2.91 -18.91
C SER A 207 27.98 4.24 -19.47
N SER A 208 29.25 4.62 -19.26
CA SER A 208 29.73 5.96 -19.64
C SER A 208 30.90 5.89 -20.61
N HIS A 209 30.80 6.62 -21.73
CA HIS A 209 31.88 6.74 -22.72
C HIS A 209 33.18 7.26 -22.09
N LYS A 210 33.08 8.19 -21.13
CA LYS A 210 34.23 8.78 -20.43
C LYS A 210 34.90 7.77 -19.48
N SER A 211 34.09 6.94 -18.81
CA SER A 211 34.57 5.86 -17.94
C SER A 211 35.42 4.86 -18.72
N ARG A 212 34.92 4.39 -19.89
CA ARG A 212 35.66 3.46 -20.75
C ARG A 212 37.04 4.00 -21.14
N THR A 213 37.12 5.26 -21.59
CA THR A 213 38.41 5.89 -21.95
C THR A 213 39.35 5.98 -20.75
N PHE A 214 38.84 6.33 -19.56
CA PHE A 214 39.63 6.38 -18.34
C PHE A 214 40.26 5.03 -17.98
N PHE A 215 39.50 3.93 -18.05
CA PHE A 215 40.03 2.59 -17.77
C PHE A 215 41.06 2.13 -18.78
N VAL A 216 40.87 2.42 -20.07
CA VAL A 216 41.85 2.10 -21.11
C VAL A 216 43.18 2.83 -20.85
N ILE A 217 43.12 4.13 -20.54
CA ILE A 217 44.32 4.91 -20.18
C ILE A 217 44.97 4.35 -18.92
N TYR A 218 44.18 4.02 -17.89
CA TYR A 218 44.68 3.41 -16.65
C TYR A 218 45.42 2.10 -16.91
N PHE A 219 44.84 1.17 -17.70
CA PHE A 219 45.51 -0.07 -18.06
C PHE A 219 46.81 0.20 -18.85
N ILE A 220 46.81 1.12 -19.81
CA ILE A 220 48.02 1.46 -20.57
C ILE A 220 49.12 1.99 -19.64
N LEU A 221 48.78 2.90 -18.71
CA LEU A 221 49.74 3.44 -17.76
C LEU A 221 50.30 2.36 -16.82
N VAL A 222 49.45 1.46 -16.32
CA VAL A 222 49.89 0.32 -15.50
C VAL A 222 50.82 -0.59 -16.29
N HIS A 223 50.50 -0.90 -17.56
CA HIS A 223 51.38 -1.71 -18.40
C HIS A 223 52.72 -1.01 -18.63
N ILE A 224 52.72 0.29 -18.96
CA ILE A 224 53.96 1.09 -19.10
C ILE A 224 54.77 1.05 -17.80
N LEU A 225 54.14 1.18 -16.64
CA LEU A 225 54.82 1.14 -15.35
C LEU A 225 55.42 -0.24 -15.08
N ILE A 226 54.69 -1.32 -15.34
CA ILE A 226 55.19 -2.70 -15.23
C ILE A 226 56.38 -2.90 -16.17
N PHE A 227 56.26 -2.49 -17.44
CA PHE A 227 57.37 -2.55 -18.39
C PHE A 227 58.57 -1.73 -17.92
N LEU A 228 58.36 -0.55 -17.34
CA LEU A 228 59.43 0.29 -16.81
C LEU A 228 60.10 -0.35 -15.58
N SER A 229 59.32 -0.97 -14.70
CA SER A 229 59.81 -1.71 -13.53
C SER A 229 60.66 -2.91 -13.96
N LEU A 230 60.17 -3.69 -14.93
CA LEU A 230 60.93 -4.80 -15.52
C LEU A 230 62.17 -4.29 -16.27
N TYR A 231 62.05 -3.21 -17.04
CA TYR A 231 63.16 -2.59 -17.76
C TYR A 231 64.25 -2.13 -16.80
N LYS A 232 63.88 -1.43 -15.72
CA LYS A 232 64.80 -1.03 -14.66
C LYS A 232 65.43 -2.26 -14.01
N MET A 233 64.65 -3.26 -13.62
CA MET A 233 65.18 -4.48 -12.98
C MET A 233 66.14 -5.26 -13.90
N VAL A 234 65.84 -5.36 -15.19
CA VAL A 234 66.73 -6.01 -16.17
C VAL A 234 67.99 -5.16 -16.37
N HIS A 235 67.85 -3.86 -16.62
CA HIS A 235 68.98 -3.00 -16.98
C HIS A 235 69.87 -2.62 -15.77
N THR A 236 69.32 -2.45 -14.58
CA THR A 236 70.11 -2.14 -13.37
C THR A 236 70.49 -3.40 -12.60
N GLY A 237 69.64 -4.43 -12.66
CA GLY A 237 69.93 -5.72 -12.03
C GLY A 237 70.92 -6.57 -12.82
N SER A 238 71.03 -6.42 -14.15
CA SER A 238 72.12 -7.05 -14.91
C SER A 238 73.46 -6.47 -14.50
N SER A 239 73.63 -5.14 -14.49
CA SER A 239 74.94 -4.52 -14.20
C SER A 239 75.53 -4.90 -12.84
N VAL A 240 74.71 -5.09 -11.80
CA VAL A 240 75.18 -5.53 -10.48
C VAL A 240 75.49 -7.04 -10.44
N ARG A 241 74.65 -7.87 -11.08
CA ARG A 241 74.87 -9.32 -11.18
C ARG A 241 76.07 -9.66 -12.06
N ASP A 242 76.26 -8.91 -13.14
CA ASP A 242 77.40 -9.04 -14.05
C ASP A 242 78.68 -8.61 -13.34
N MET A 243 78.67 -7.53 -12.54
CA MET A 243 79.85 -7.13 -11.74
C MET A 243 80.23 -8.12 -10.65
N SER A 244 79.24 -8.73 -9.96
CA SER A 244 79.56 -9.75 -8.96
C SER A 244 80.11 -11.03 -9.59
N GLN A 245 79.60 -11.43 -10.76
CA GLN A 245 80.14 -12.55 -11.53
C GLN A 245 81.55 -12.26 -12.06
N ILE A 246 81.80 -11.07 -12.61
CA ILE A 246 83.14 -10.68 -13.08
C ILE A 246 84.15 -10.64 -11.93
N CYS A 247 83.74 -10.16 -10.74
CA CYS A 247 84.60 -10.15 -9.56
C CYS A 247 84.93 -11.57 -9.09
N PHE A 248 83.93 -12.47 -9.09
CA PHE A 248 84.10 -13.88 -8.76
C PHE A 248 85.01 -14.61 -9.76
N ASP A 249 84.84 -14.39 -11.06
CA ASP A 249 85.66 -15.01 -12.09
C ASP A 249 87.12 -14.54 -12.05
N LYS A 250 87.34 -13.23 -11.85
CA LYS A 250 88.70 -12.70 -11.66
C LYS A 250 89.36 -13.24 -10.39
N PHE A 251 88.59 -13.40 -9.31
CA PHE A 251 89.10 -14.00 -8.08
C PHE A 251 89.46 -15.48 -8.29
N ARG A 252 88.60 -16.24 -8.98
CA ARG A 252 88.85 -17.65 -9.33
C ARG A 252 90.10 -17.82 -10.19
N GLU A 253 90.27 -16.97 -11.20
CA GLU A 253 91.45 -16.97 -12.06
C GLU A 253 92.73 -16.60 -11.29
N HIS A 254 92.66 -15.58 -10.43
CA HIS A 254 93.78 -15.17 -9.59
C HIS A 254 94.19 -16.25 -8.58
N MET A 255 93.21 -16.89 -7.92
CA MET A 255 93.46 -17.99 -6.99
C MET A 255 94.06 -19.20 -7.70
N ALA A 256 93.60 -19.55 -8.90
CA ALA A 256 94.15 -20.67 -9.68
C ALA A 256 95.58 -20.40 -10.19
N GLY A 257 95.94 -19.15 -10.50
CA GLY A 257 97.27 -18.79 -10.99
C GLY A 257 98.32 -18.61 -9.89
N VAL A 258 97.94 -18.10 -8.71
CA VAL A 258 98.86 -17.85 -7.59
C VAL A 258 98.98 -19.08 -6.68
N HIS A 259 97.88 -19.79 -6.47
CA HIS A 259 97.85 -21.06 -5.77
C HIS A 259 97.71 -22.18 -6.79
N GLY A 260 98.85 -22.60 -7.36
CA GLY A 260 98.89 -23.72 -8.29
C GLY A 260 98.13 -24.93 -7.75
N ASP A 261 97.28 -25.47 -8.61
CA ASP A 261 96.39 -26.62 -8.47
C ASP A 261 96.76 -27.57 -7.32
N LYS A 262 96.16 -27.34 -6.15
CA LYS A 262 96.07 -28.34 -5.09
C LYS A 262 94.62 -28.47 -4.70
N ASP A 263 94.01 -29.45 -5.34
CA ASP A 263 92.77 -30.13 -4.99
C ASP A 263 92.28 -29.85 -3.57
N PHE A 264 91.14 -29.18 -3.46
CA PHE A 264 90.24 -29.38 -2.34
C PHE A 264 89.02 -30.13 -2.85
N HIS A 265 89.23 -31.43 -3.10
CA HIS A 265 88.18 -32.42 -2.92
C HIS A 265 87.82 -32.42 -1.43
N LEU A 266 86.67 -31.84 -1.07
CA LEU A 266 85.98 -32.23 0.16
C LEU A 266 84.73 -33.02 -0.23
N GLU A 267 84.93 -34.32 -0.36
CA GLU A 267 83.89 -35.31 -0.59
C GLU A 267 83.29 -35.75 0.76
N HIS A 268 81.99 -35.46 0.92
CA HIS A 268 80.92 -36.25 1.58
C HIS A 268 80.99 -36.69 3.06
N ALA A 269 79.88 -36.43 3.78
CA ALA A 269 79.31 -37.36 4.78
C ALA A 269 77.77 -37.24 4.84
N HIS A 270 77.11 -38.40 4.79
CA HIS A 270 75.66 -38.63 4.71
C HIS A 270 75.00 -38.85 6.10
N ALA A 271 73.67 -38.66 6.14
CA ALA A 271 72.64 -39.39 6.90
C ALA A 271 72.16 -38.94 8.30
N GLY A 272 70.83 -38.75 8.40
CA GLY A 272 70.02 -38.75 9.62
C GLY A 272 68.58 -38.25 9.42
N ALA A 273 67.62 -39.17 9.26
CA ALA A 273 66.15 -39.00 9.23
C ALA A 273 65.60 -38.13 10.41
N GLY A 274 64.40 -37.53 10.43
CA GLY A 274 63.13 -37.56 9.69
C GLY A 274 62.31 -36.32 10.12
N ALA A 275 61.27 -35.85 9.43
CA ALA A 275 59.99 -36.53 9.22
C ALA A 275 59.30 -35.96 7.97
N GLY A 276 58.62 -36.83 7.23
CA GLY A 276 57.80 -36.46 6.10
C GLY A 276 56.45 -35.87 6.51
N VAL A 277 55.93 -35.01 5.64
CA VAL A 277 54.53 -35.05 5.22
C VAL A 277 54.59 -35.19 3.70
N GLY A 278 54.23 -36.38 3.23
CA GLY A 278 54.43 -36.80 1.85
C GLY A 278 53.40 -36.22 0.89
N LEU A 279 53.82 -36.08 -0.36
CA LEU A 279 52.94 -36.20 -1.52
C LEU A 279 53.76 -36.74 -2.69
N ALA A 280 53.68 -38.05 -2.91
CA ALA A 280 54.24 -38.71 -4.07
C ALA A 280 53.28 -38.56 -5.26
N PRO A 281 53.77 -38.35 -6.50
CA PRO A 281 53.00 -38.59 -7.70
C PRO A 281 53.24 -40.04 -8.18
N ALA A 282 52.15 -40.75 -8.43
CA ALA A 282 52.14 -42.08 -9.05
C ALA A 282 52.26 -41.97 -10.60
N PRO A 283 52.72 -43.04 -11.27
CA PRO A 283 53.14 -42.98 -12.67
C PRO A 283 51.99 -43.20 -13.66
N HIS A 284 52.19 -42.66 -14.87
CA HIS A 284 51.35 -42.92 -16.04
C HIS A 284 51.23 -44.41 -16.37
N ILE A 285 49.99 -44.90 -16.48
CA ILE A 285 49.63 -46.07 -17.28
C ILE A 285 48.49 -45.67 -18.22
N HIS A 286 48.68 -45.95 -19.51
CA HIS A 286 47.70 -45.89 -20.57
C HIS A 286 46.80 -47.13 -20.47
N ARG A 287 45.50 -46.98 -20.20
CA ARG A 287 44.36 -47.58 -20.93
C ARG A 287 43.04 -47.11 -20.32
#